data_AF-A0AAN6F0E8-F1
#
_entry.id   AF-A0AAN6F0E8-F1
#
_cell.length_a   1.000
_cell.length_b   1.000
_cell.length_c   1.000
_cell.angle_alpha   90.00
_cell.angle_beta   90.00
_cell.angle_gamma   90.00
#
_symmetry.space_group_name_H-M   'P 1'
#
loop_
_entity.id
_entity.type
_entity.pdbx_description
1 polymer ?
#
loop_
_entity_poly.entity_id
_entity_poly.type
_entity_poly.pdbx_seq_one_letter_code
_entity_poly.pdbx_strand_id
1 'polypeptide(L)'
;MASSMRTPGITTAFLALLPSIALGAVPVSLSPPPNASEPLLESFVSFSIEFASFPDFAGNSSHPNNFSYNLLTNLGKLQGSNPIIRVGGNTQDYATFNASQEAALIGTFDYSRSRDYPTTISIGPAYFDSYSTWPGLTYIHGFNMGKNGTVGHDTLVGTVPLVCKALDTNKLAYWQLGNEPDLFKTSAQGPVRPAWWNEADYVEEWLNKTRTIRQLVEQNCPEVLSSGRFRFYAPSFAGTSNSLNLITTWTAGLDADNDIAFIDSHNYIGGATQPGVTLQGTLMNHTSTVLSVAKHLNESNILRASGSQLPYILGETNSLYNEGAPGLSNSFGAALWGVDFNLYCAATGIKRVHMHQGTNYRYASWQPVQTVNESLGTKAPYYGNVMVATFLGDLNAGKNVTIGDIELGGEPSIYHSAYAAYVDGRLKRIAVIQMRAYNYTTTDTEQSARPNESFSFHLPSSTGGGEGEEESSSAVKGIRVQRLLANGSDAITGITFDGSSYNYELDAGRPVLLNNVTRGEVLQVDEEGVVTVDVPWSSAAILSLDW
;
A
#
# COMPACT_ATOMS: atom_id res chain seq x y z
N MET A 1 68.47 -35.76 -15.00
CA MET A 1 67.50 -36.78 -14.56
C MET A 1 66.46 -36.05 -13.73
N ALA A 2 65.16 -36.12 -13.93
CA ALA A 2 64.32 -36.50 -15.04
C ALA A 2 62.97 -35.77 -14.79
N SER A 3 62.32 -35.43 -15.89
CA SER A 3 61.03 -34.74 -16.05
C SER A 3 59.83 -35.55 -15.56
N SER A 4 58.70 -34.89 -15.23
CA SER A 4 57.30 -35.27 -15.54
C SER A 4 56.33 -34.50 -14.63
N MET A 5 55.15 -33.98 -14.98
CA MET A 5 54.39 -33.73 -16.21
C MET A 5 53.30 -32.72 -15.78
N ARG A 6 53.03 -31.69 -16.59
CA ARG A 6 51.78 -30.89 -16.50
C ARG A 6 50.78 -31.48 -17.47
N THR A 7 49.55 -31.75 -17.01
CA THR A 7 48.37 -31.96 -17.86
C THR A 7 47.47 -30.72 -17.80
N PRO A 8 47.06 -30.14 -18.93
CA PRO A 8 45.97 -29.18 -18.96
C PRO A 8 44.65 -29.94 -19.20
N GLY A 9 43.75 -29.92 -18.22
CA GLY A 9 42.36 -30.34 -18.42
C GLY A 9 41.59 -29.21 -19.08
N ILE A 10 41.24 -29.36 -20.36
CA ILE A 10 40.25 -28.52 -21.04
C ILE A 10 38.87 -29.07 -20.63
N THR A 11 38.20 -28.41 -19.69
CA THR A 11 36.77 -28.64 -19.42
C THR A 11 35.96 -27.74 -20.34
N THR A 12 35.51 -28.29 -21.46
CA THR A 12 34.47 -27.71 -22.31
C THR A 12 33.15 -27.78 -21.55
N ALA A 13 32.69 -26.64 -21.02
CA ALA A 13 31.35 -26.52 -20.46
C ALA A 13 30.33 -26.53 -21.61
N PHE A 14 29.62 -27.63 -21.79
CA PHE A 14 28.41 -27.65 -22.62
C PHE A 14 27.32 -26.86 -21.88
N LEU A 15 27.03 -25.66 -22.36
CA LEU A 15 25.80 -24.94 -22.03
C LEU A 15 24.64 -25.76 -22.63
N ALA A 16 23.97 -26.56 -21.80
CA ALA A 16 22.71 -27.16 -22.18
C ALA A 16 21.66 -26.04 -22.24
N LEU A 17 21.33 -25.59 -23.46
CA LEU A 17 20.10 -24.84 -23.68
C LEU A 17 18.94 -25.77 -23.33
N LEU A 18 18.33 -25.56 -22.18
CA LEU A 18 17.03 -26.12 -21.88
C LEU A 18 16.03 -25.51 -22.88
N PRO A 19 15.25 -26.32 -23.62
CA PRO A 19 14.24 -25.79 -24.51
C PRO A 19 13.21 -25.04 -23.68
N SER A 20 13.03 -23.75 -24.00
CA SER A 20 11.92 -22.95 -23.48
C SER A 20 10.64 -23.62 -23.96
N ILE A 21 9.88 -24.23 -23.06
CA ILE A 21 8.52 -24.66 -23.38
C ILE A 21 7.77 -23.36 -23.69
N ALA A 22 7.41 -23.16 -24.96
CA ALA A 22 6.59 -22.02 -25.35
C ALA A 22 5.23 -22.20 -24.69
N LEU A 23 5.02 -21.48 -23.60
CA LEU A 23 3.70 -21.33 -23.01
C LEU A 23 2.81 -20.63 -24.03
N GLY A 24 1.68 -21.27 -24.37
CA GLY A 24 0.69 -20.66 -25.26
C GLY A 24 0.23 -19.33 -24.69
N ALA A 25 -0.16 -18.40 -25.58
CA ALA A 25 -0.62 -17.10 -25.13
C ALA A 25 -1.88 -17.22 -24.25
N VAL A 26 -1.96 -16.40 -23.21
CA VAL A 26 -3.03 -16.44 -22.20
C VAL A 26 -4.23 -15.65 -22.72
N PRO A 27 -5.44 -16.24 -22.79
CA PRO A 27 -6.63 -15.51 -23.23
C PRO A 27 -7.05 -14.48 -22.19
N VAL A 28 -7.33 -13.24 -22.65
CA VAL A 28 -7.89 -12.17 -21.81
C VAL A 28 -9.26 -11.77 -22.36
N SER A 29 -10.25 -11.66 -21.48
CA SER A 29 -11.63 -11.34 -21.87
C SER A 29 -11.81 -9.86 -22.19
N LEU A 30 -12.77 -9.54 -23.08
CA LEU A 30 -13.11 -8.15 -23.40
C LEU A 30 -13.81 -7.46 -22.22
N SER A 31 -14.70 -8.20 -21.56
CA SER A 31 -15.43 -7.79 -20.37
C SER A 31 -14.85 -8.41 -19.11
N PRO A 32 -15.11 -7.83 -17.92
CA PRO A 32 -14.70 -8.43 -16.65
C PRO A 32 -15.18 -9.88 -16.55
N PRO A 33 -14.30 -10.85 -16.24
CA PRO A 33 -14.73 -12.21 -15.95
C PRO A 33 -15.50 -12.27 -14.61
N PRO A 34 -16.26 -13.34 -14.34
CA PRO A 34 -17.06 -13.46 -13.10
C PRO A 34 -16.26 -13.40 -11.80
N ASN A 35 -14.96 -13.68 -11.85
CA ASN A 35 -14.04 -13.61 -10.71
C ASN A 35 -13.29 -12.27 -10.61
N ALA A 36 -13.58 -11.29 -11.48
CA ALA A 36 -13.06 -9.94 -11.31
C ALA A 36 -13.65 -9.29 -10.04
N SER A 37 -12.93 -8.32 -9.50
CA SER A 37 -13.40 -7.59 -8.33
C SER A 37 -14.67 -6.79 -8.60
N GLU A 38 -15.46 -6.60 -7.54
CA GLU A 38 -16.45 -5.52 -7.51
C GLU A 38 -15.76 -4.16 -7.67
N PRO A 39 -16.45 -3.13 -8.22
CA PRO A 39 -15.86 -1.82 -8.43
C PRO A 39 -15.05 -1.30 -7.25
N LEU A 40 -13.86 -0.79 -7.54
CA LEU A 40 -12.96 -0.24 -6.54
C LEU A 40 -13.51 1.07 -5.96
N LEU A 41 -13.11 1.37 -4.72
CA LEU A 41 -13.39 2.66 -4.13
C LEU A 41 -12.36 3.69 -4.59
N GLU A 42 -12.76 4.97 -4.56
CA GLU A 42 -11.83 6.08 -4.73
C GLU A 42 -10.67 6.02 -3.74
N SER A 43 -9.54 6.60 -4.14
CA SER A 43 -8.33 6.68 -3.31
C SER A 43 -7.86 5.31 -2.82
N PHE A 44 -7.88 4.29 -3.68
CA PHE A 44 -7.43 2.94 -3.35
C PHE A 44 -6.00 2.93 -2.83
N VAL A 45 -5.10 3.67 -3.51
CA VAL A 45 -3.71 3.88 -3.07
C VAL A 45 -3.71 5.03 -2.07
N SER A 46 -3.76 4.67 -0.79
CA SER A 46 -3.79 5.59 0.34
C SER A 46 -2.60 5.37 1.29
N PHE A 47 -2.46 6.23 2.28
CA PHE A 47 -1.32 6.18 3.22
C PHE A 47 -1.77 6.20 4.66
N SER A 48 -0.99 5.52 5.49
CA SER A 48 -1.04 5.61 6.94
C SER A 48 0.27 6.26 7.39
N ILE A 49 0.24 7.24 8.26
CA ILE A 49 1.42 7.98 8.76
C ILE A 49 1.43 7.87 10.28
N GLU A 50 2.55 7.43 10.82
CA GLU A 50 2.80 7.39 12.26
C GLU A 50 2.52 8.77 12.88
N PHE A 51 1.73 8.81 13.95
CA PHE A 51 1.18 10.02 14.56
C PHE A 51 2.28 10.98 14.98
N ALA A 52 3.37 10.45 15.56
CA ALA A 52 4.54 11.24 15.93
C ALA A 52 5.33 11.78 14.73
N SER A 53 5.23 11.14 13.57
CA SER A 53 5.92 11.56 12.34
C SER A 53 5.10 12.54 11.51
N PHE A 54 3.79 12.63 11.71
CA PHE A 54 2.91 13.46 10.87
C PHE A 54 3.37 14.94 10.73
N PRO A 55 3.84 15.63 11.78
CA PRO A 55 4.40 16.97 11.63
C PRO A 55 5.62 17.06 10.71
N ASP A 56 6.47 16.04 10.64
CA ASP A 56 7.60 16.00 9.68
C ASP A 56 7.08 15.85 8.25
N PHE A 57 6.10 14.96 8.06
CA PHE A 57 5.51 14.70 6.76
C PHE A 57 4.77 15.92 6.21
N ALA A 58 3.91 16.54 7.02
CA ALA A 58 3.01 17.61 6.60
C ALA A 58 3.60 19.02 6.77
N GLY A 59 4.51 19.21 7.74
CA GLY A 59 4.94 20.53 8.16
C GLY A 59 3.84 21.27 8.93
N ASN A 60 3.85 22.60 8.86
CA ASN A 60 2.81 23.47 9.43
C ASN A 60 2.45 24.58 8.43
N SER A 61 1.43 25.39 8.73
CA SER A 61 0.94 26.44 7.84
C SER A 61 2.02 27.47 7.42
N SER A 62 3.05 27.68 8.27
CA SER A 62 4.17 28.58 7.97
C SER A 62 5.27 27.90 7.14
N HIS A 63 5.45 26.60 7.30
CA HIS A 63 6.45 25.79 6.60
C HIS A 63 5.82 24.47 6.13
N PRO A 64 4.93 24.51 5.13
CA PRO A 64 4.28 23.30 4.63
C PRO A 64 5.31 22.43 3.92
N ASN A 65 5.23 21.11 4.12
CA ASN A 65 6.11 20.18 3.41
C ASN A 65 5.58 19.95 1.98
N ASN A 66 6.00 20.82 1.06
CA ASN A 66 5.62 20.77 -0.35
C ASN A 66 6.12 19.51 -1.06
N PHE A 67 7.20 18.88 -0.57
CA PHE A 67 7.70 17.64 -1.14
C PHE A 67 6.70 16.49 -0.96
N SER A 68 6.25 16.25 0.28
CA SER A 68 5.19 15.27 0.55
C SER A 68 3.91 15.60 -0.24
N TYR A 69 3.53 16.88 -0.32
CA TYR A 69 2.36 17.30 -1.08
C TYR A 69 2.46 16.98 -2.58
N ASN A 70 3.61 17.25 -3.21
CA ASN A 70 3.83 16.93 -4.63
C ASN A 70 3.70 15.41 -4.87
N LEU A 71 4.31 14.59 -4.00
CA LEU A 71 4.23 13.13 -4.12
C LEU A 71 2.79 12.61 -4.01
N LEU A 72 2.02 13.11 -3.05
CA LEU A 72 0.62 12.70 -2.85
C LEU A 72 -0.29 13.17 -3.99
N THR A 73 -0.12 14.40 -4.46
CA THR A 73 -0.93 14.95 -5.56
C THR A 73 -0.62 14.31 -6.92
N ASN A 74 0.60 13.85 -7.16
CA ASN A 74 0.90 13.05 -8.35
C ASN A 74 0.07 11.77 -8.38
N LEU A 75 -0.04 11.06 -7.24
CA LEU A 75 -0.89 9.88 -7.13
C LEU A 75 -2.36 10.23 -7.35
N GLY A 76 -2.81 11.37 -6.81
CA GLY A 76 -4.17 11.87 -7.05
C GLY A 76 -4.50 12.10 -8.52
N LYS A 77 -3.55 12.67 -9.29
CA LYS A 77 -3.71 12.85 -10.75
C LYS A 77 -3.78 11.52 -11.51
N LEU A 78 -3.14 10.48 -11.01
CA LEU A 78 -3.11 9.16 -11.66
C LEU A 78 -4.37 8.35 -11.36
N GLN A 79 -4.83 8.35 -10.10
CA GLN A 79 -5.98 7.55 -9.66
C GLN A 79 -7.32 8.32 -9.64
N GLY A 80 -7.33 9.60 -10.02
CA GLY A 80 -8.52 10.45 -10.06
C GLY A 80 -8.82 11.23 -8.77
N SER A 81 -8.47 10.68 -7.61
CA SER A 81 -8.69 11.28 -6.29
C SER A 81 -7.43 11.25 -5.42
N ASN A 82 -7.22 12.27 -4.60
CA ASN A 82 -6.06 12.31 -3.71
C ASN A 82 -6.08 11.15 -2.69
N PRO A 83 -4.92 10.61 -2.29
CA PRO A 83 -4.83 9.64 -1.21
C PRO A 83 -5.54 10.10 0.07
N ILE A 84 -6.21 9.18 0.76
CA ILE A 84 -6.70 9.40 2.12
C ILE A 84 -5.53 9.18 3.09
N ILE A 85 -5.31 10.12 4.00
CA ILE A 85 -4.21 10.04 4.97
C ILE A 85 -4.75 9.62 6.34
N ARG A 86 -4.40 8.42 6.78
CA ARG A 86 -4.63 7.97 8.15
C ARG A 86 -3.46 8.39 9.03
N VAL A 87 -3.69 9.20 10.05
CA VAL A 87 -2.68 9.64 11.01
C VAL A 87 -2.86 8.84 12.31
N GLY A 88 -1.96 7.91 12.57
CA GLY A 88 -2.15 6.93 13.66
C GLY A 88 -0.90 6.11 14.00
N GLY A 89 -1.01 4.79 14.05
CA GLY A 89 0.10 3.91 14.42
C GLY A 89 0.26 3.83 15.94
N ASN A 90 1.28 3.12 16.40
CA ASN A 90 1.51 2.89 17.84
C ASN A 90 1.59 4.21 18.64
N THR A 91 2.17 5.24 18.04
CA THR A 91 2.43 6.51 18.72
C THR A 91 1.15 7.30 19.04
N GLN A 92 0.03 7.04 18.35
CA GLN A 92 -1.25 7.67 18.68
C GLN A 92 -1.71 7.28 20.10
N ASP A 93 -1.46 6.03 20.49
CA ASP A 93 -1.84 5.48 21.80
C ASP A 93 -0.84 5.82 22.91
N TYR A 94 0.30 6.42 22.56
CA TYR A 94 1.25 6.97 23.52
C TYR A 94 1.04 8.45 23.80
N ALA A 95 0.46 9.19 22.84
CA ALA A 95 0.29 10.63 22.90
C ALA A 95 -0.68 11.05 24.01
N THR A 96 -0.26 12.00 24.84
CA THR A 96 -1.12 12.73 25.77
C THR A 96 -1.24 14.19 25.36
N PHE A 97 -2.30 14.88 25.79
CA PHE A 97 -2.54 16.27 25.42
C PHE A 97 -2.16 17.24 26.55
N ASN A 98 -1.51 18.35 26.19
CA ASN A 98 -1.24 19.48 27.08
C ASN A 98 -1.64 20.81 26.40
N ALA A 99 -2.71 21.43 26.87
CA ALA A 99 -3.25 22.66 26.30
C ALA A 99 -2.31 23.87 26.40
N SER A 100 -1.37 23.86 27.34
CA SER A 100 -0.39 24.94 27.53
C SER A 100 0.93 24.69 26.77
N GLN A 101 1.06 23.56 26.07
CA GLN A 101 2.26 23.25 25.31
C GLN A 101 2.26 24.04 24.00
N GLU A 102 3.28 24.88 23.81
CA GLU A 102 3.47 25.64 22.56
C GLU A 102 3.98 24.76 21.42
N ALA A 103 4.88 23.83 21.72
CA ALA A 103 5.40 22.89 20.73
C ALA A 103 4.28 21.96 20.22
N ALA A 104 4.26 21.71 18.91
CA ALA A 104 3.33 20.76 18.31
C ALA A 104 3.44 19.38 18.97
N LEU A 105 4.65 18.86 19.11
CA LEU A 105 4.93 17.57 19.70
C LEU A 105 6.24 17.59 20.49
N ILE A 106 6.24 16.97 21.66
CA ILE A 106 7.42 16.64 22.44
C ILE A 106 7.46 15.12 22.60
N GLY A 107 8.50 14.48 22.07
CA GLY A 107 8.67 13.03 22.08
C GLY A 107 9.96 12.63 22.78
N THR A 108 9.86 11.67 23.70
CA THR A 108 11.01 11.05 24.37
C THR A 108 11.14 9.60 23.94
N PHE A 109 12.35 9.20 23.55
CA PHE A 109 12.67 7.84 23.13
C PHE A 109 13.05 6.97 24.32
N ASP A 110 12.47 5.78 24.36
CA ASP A 110 12.96 4.67 25.18
C ASP A 110 13.47 3.58 24.22
N TYR A 111 14.79 3.55 24.03
CA TYR A 111 15.45 2.65 23.09
C TYR A 111 15.36 1.17 23.45
N SER A 112 14.88 0.83 24.66
CA SER A 112 14.56 -0.55 25.01
C SER A 112 13.21 -1.00 24.43
N ARG A 113 12.32 -0.04 24.13
CA ARG A 113 10.98 -0.27 23.58
C ARG A 113 10.92 -0.02 22.08
N SER A 114 11.48 1.11 21.62
CA SER A 114 11.55 1.45 20.20
C SER A 114 12.76 2.32 19.89
N ARG A 115 13.41 2.05 18.77
CA ARG A 115 14.51 2.87 18.23
C ARG A 115 14.07 3.88 17.19
N ASP A 116 12.89 3.68 16.62
CA ASP A 116 12.46 4.39 15.42
C ASP A 116 11.37 5.44 15.71
N TYR A 117 10.75 5.41 16.88
CA TYR A 117 9.77 6.42 17.30
C TYR A 117 9.79 6.67 18.82
N PRO A 118 9.34 7.86 19.28
CA PRO A 118 9.22 8.15 20.71
C PRO A 118 8.09 7.32 21.34
N THR A 119 8.29 6.86 22.58
CA THR A 119 7.32 6.03 23.31
C THR A 119 6.66 6.75 24.49
N THR A 120 7.08 8.00 24.73
CA THR A 120 6.41 8.97 25.60
C THR A 120 6.24 10.25 24.80
N ILE A 121 5.00 10.66 24.59
CA ILE A 121 4.64 11.74 23.67
C ILE A 121 3.66 12.68 24.36
N SER A 122 3.90 13.99 24.27
CA SER A 122 2.93 15.02 24.59
C SER A 122 2.71 15.95 23.39
N ILE A 123 1.46 16.23 23.06
CA ILE A 123 1.07 17.15 21.99
C ILE A 123 0.37 18.39 22.53
N GLY A 124 0.61 19.50 21.85
CA GLY A 124 -0.08 20.78 22.08
C GLY A 124 -1.03 21.14 20.92
N PRO A 125 -1.79 22.23 21.05
CA PRO A 125 -2.72 22.68 19.99
C PRO A 125 -2.06 22.86 18.62
N ALA A 126 -0.77 23.23 18.58
CA ALA A 126 -0.02 23.44 17.34
C ALA A 126 0.16 22.15 16.50
N TYR A 127 -0.01 20.95 17.07
CA TYR A 127 0.04 19.69 16.31
C TYR A 127 -0.97 19.68 15.15
N PHE A 128 -2.17 20.19 15.41
CA PHE A 128 -3.30 20.13 14.48
C PHE A 128 -3.17 21.09 13.31
N ASP A 129 -2.22 22.04 13.35
CA ASP A 129 -1.94 22.92 12.21
C ASP A 129 -1.39 22.14 10.99
N SER A 130 -0.80 20.97 11.22
CA SER A 130 -0.33 20.07 10.16
C SER A 130 -1.44 19.65 9.18
N TYR A 131 -2.71 19.60 9.61
CA TYR A 131 -3.86 19.30 8.73
C TYR A 131 -4.24 20.46 7.78
N SER A 132 -3.55 21.60 7.87
CA SER A 132 -3.78 22.75 6.99
C SER A 132 -2.92 22.74 5.72
N THR A 133 -1.90 21.88 5.64
CA THR A 133 -0.80 22.05 4.67
C THR A 133 -1.00 21.36 3.33
N TRP A 134 -1.91 20.38 3.22
CA TRP A 134 -2.17 19.65 1.97
C TRP A 134 -3.59 19.88 1.45
N PRO A 135 -3.80 20.95 0.66
CA PRO A 135 -5.12 21.26 0.14
C PRO A 135 -5.65 20.16 -0.79
N GLY A 136 -6.91 19.79 -0.60
CA GLY A 136 -7.61 18.76 -1.36
C GLY A 136 -7.38 17.32 -0.87
N LEU A 137 -6.62 17.12 0.22
CA LEU A 137 -6.50 15.83 0.88
C LEU A 137 -7.51 15.71 2.02
N THR A 138 -7.90 14.46 2.31
CA THR A 138 -8.77 14.13 3.43
C THR A 138 -8.07 13.19 4.41
N TYR A 139 -8.46 13.26 5.68
CA TYR A 139 -7.72 12.68 6.78
C TYR A 139 -8.58 11.82 7.70
N ILE A 140 -7.92 10.88 8.34
CA ILE A 140 -8.41 10.13 9.49
C ILE A 140 -7.48 10.47 10.66
N HIS A 141 -8.04 10.99 11.74
CA HIS A 141 -7.30 11.22 12.98
C HIS A 141 -7.46 10.03 13.92
N GLY A 142 -6.34 9.44 14.33
CA GLY A 142 -6.28 8.38 15.33
C GLY A 142 -6.35 8.93 16.75
N PHE A 143 -7.43 8.64 17.46
CA PHE A 143 -7.60 8.98 18.87
C PHE A 143 -6.99 7.92 19.79
N ASN A 144 -6.45 8.37 20.91
CA ASN A 144 -5.81 7.51 21.91
C ASN A 144 -6.86 6.66 22.66
N MET A 145 -6.73 5.34 22.53
CA MET A 145 -7.41 4.34 23.36
C MET A 145 -6.46 3.68 24.34
N GLY A 146 -5.17 3.53 24.00
CA GLY A 146 -4.19 2.83 24.82
C GLY A 146 -4.01 3.40 26.23
N LYS A 147 -4.09 4.72 26.40
CA LYS A 147 -4.08 5.39 27.72
C LYS A 147 -5.44 5.24 28.41
N ASN A 148 -5.41 4.65 29.59
CA ASN A 148 -6.58 4.50 30.45
C ASN A 148 -6.61 5.56 31.57
N GLY A 149 -7.74 5.64 32.28
CA GLY A 149 -7.95 6.56 33.39
C GLY A 149 -8.07 8.02 32.98
N THR A 150 -7.87 8.92 33.94
CA THR A 150 -8.05 10.37 33.77
C THR A 150 -7.19 10.94 32.64
N VAL A 151 -5.93 10.52 32.50
CA VAL A 151 -5.04 11.02 31.45
C VAL A 151 -5.55 10.69 30.05
N GLY A 152 -6.05 9.47 29.84
CA GLY A 152 -6.63 9.08 28.56
C GLY A 152 -7.93 9.83 28.26
N HIS A 153 -8.79 9.99 29.26
CA HIS A 153 -10.02 10.77 29.15
C HIS A 153 -9.74 12.25 28.84
N ASP A 154 -8.84 12.90 29.57
CA ASP A 154 -8.50 14.31 29.39
C ASP A 154 -7.82 14.56 28.03
N THR A 155 -7.04 13.59 27.56
CA THR A 155 -6.48 13.62 26.21
C THR A 155 -7.60 13.61 25.17
N LEU A 156 -8.58 12.70 25.30
CA LEU A 156 -9.72 12.63 24.37
C LEU A 156 -10.56 13.92 24.38
N VAL A 157 -10.93 14.41 25.56
CA VAL A 157 -11.71 15.64 25.74
C VAL A 157 -10.96 16.86 25.20
N GLY A 158 -9.64 16.91 25.38
CA GLY A 158 -8.81 18.00 24.90
C GLY A 158 -8.58 18.00 23.38
N THR A 159 -8.55 16.83 22.73
CA THR A 159 -8.20 16.73 21.30
C THR A 159 -9.40 16.70 20.36
N VAL A 160 -10.56 16.15 20.74
CA VAL A 160 -11.74 16.10 19.85
C VAL A 160 -12.15 17.50 19.35
N PRO A 161 -12.23 18.56 20.19
CA PRO A 161 -12.51 19.92 19.71
C PRO A 161 -11.47 20.46 18.73
N LEU A 162 -10.19 20.10 18.91
CA LEU A 162 -9.11 20.53 18.01
C LEU A 162 -9.19 19.82 16.66
N VAL A 163 -9.58 18.54 16.66
CA VAL A 163 -9.85 17.78 15.43
C VAL A 163 -11.06 18.36 14.71
N CYS A 164 -12.18 18.61 15.40
CA CYS A 164 -13.35 19.31 14.84
C CYS A 164 -12.94 20.62 14.14
N LYS A 165 -12.06 21.41 14.78
CA LYS A 165 -11.59 22.68 14.21
C LYS A 165 -10.66 22.50 13.01
N ALA A 166 -9.79 21.49 13.03
CA ALA A 166 -8.77 21.27 11.99
C ALA A 166 -9.32 20.54 10.77
N LEU A 167 -10.28 19.63 10.98
CA LEU A 167 -10.91 18.76 10.00
C LEU A 167 -12.39 19.07 9.89
N ASP A 168 -12.72 20.06 9.06
CA ASP A 168 -14.10 20.30 8.65
C ASP A 168 -14.63 19.11 7.80
N THR A 169 -15.90 19.19 7.40
CA THR A 169 -16.54 18.14 6.58
C THR A 169 -15.89 17.91 5.22
N ASN A 170 -15.05 18.83 4.73
CA ASN A 170 -14.33 18.68 3.46
C ASN A 170 -12.99 17.96 3.64
N LYS A 171 -12.37 18.06 4.81
CA LYS A 171 -11.09 17.42 5.13
C LYS A 171 -11.25 16.12 5.92
N LEU A 172 -12.35 15.93 6.61
CA LEU A 172 -12.61 14.71 7.37
C LEU A 172 -13.01 13.57 6.42
N ALA A 173 -12.16 12.54 6.33
CA ALA A 173 -12.52 11.28 5.69
C ALA A 173 -13.37 10.44 6.67
N TYR A 174 -12.76 10.05 7.79
CA TYR A 174 -13.33 9.17 8.81
C TYR A 174 -12.66 9.41 10.17
N TRP A 175 -13.15 8.74 11.20
CA TRP A 175 -12.60 8.74 12.56
C TRP A 175 -11.90 7.41 12.84
N GLN A 176 -10.92 7.37 13.74
CA GLN A 176 -10.33 6.12 14.24
C GLN A 176 -10.05 6.24 15.74
N LEU A 177 -10.26 5.17 16.50
CA LEU A 177 -10.01 5.11 17.94
C LEU A 177 -9.19 3.87 18.27
N GLY A 178 -8.00 4.08 18.82
CA GLY A 178 -7.03 3.02 19.11
C GLY A 178 -6.32 2.49 17.85
N ASN A 179 -5.14 1.94 18.07
CA ASN A 179 -4.31 1.29 17.07
C ASN A 179 -3.93 -0.08 17.60
N GLU A 180 -4.23 -1.13 16.85
CA GLU A 180 -3.86 -2.51 17.19
C GLU A 180 -4.28 -2.94 18.61
N PRO A 181 -5.56 -2.74 18.99
CA PRO A 181 -6.04 -3.13 20.33
C PRO A 181 -5.89 -4.65 20.58
N ASP A 182 -5.85 -5.47 19.54
CA ASP A 182 -5.51 -6.90 19.57
C ASP A 182 -4.08 -7.21 20.02
N LEU A 183 -3.23 -6.19 20.18
CA LEU A 183 -1.90 -6.25 20.80
C LEU A 183 -1.83 -5.59 22.19
N PHE A 184 -2.88 -4.96 22.69
CA PHE A 184 -2.82 -4.18 23.95
C PHE A 184 -2.41 -5.00 25.18
N LYS A 185 -2.63 -6.32 25.19
CA LYS A 185 -2.20 -7.21 26.29
C LYS A 185 -0.94 -8.02 25.98
N THR A 186 -0.39 -7.92 24.77
CA THR A 186 0.73 -8.78 24.29
C THR A 186 1.90 -8.01 23.68
N SER A 187 1.77 -6.72 23.41
CA SER A 187 2.78 -5.92 22.73
C SER A 187 4.14 -5.98 23.44
N ALA A 188 5.19 -6.28 22.66
CA ALA A 188 6.58 -6.23 23.12
C ALA A 188 7.03 -4.80 23.45
N GLN A 189 6.39 -3.80 22.85
CA GLN A 189 6.59 -2.39 23.16
C GLN A 189 5.93 -1.98 24.48
N GLY A 190 5.28 -2.87 25.21
CA GLY A 190 4.72 -2.61 26.53
C GLY A 190 3.19 -2.73 26.52
N PRO A 191 2.63 -3.76 27.18
CA PRO A 191 1.19 -3.96 27.23
C PRO A 191 0.51 -2.84 28.01
N VAL A 192 -0.63 -2.39 27.50
CA VAL A 192 -1.48 -1.34 28.08
C VAL A 192 -2.78 -1.90 28.66
N ARG A 193 -3.05 -3.20 28.49
CA ARG A 193 -4.17 -3.92 29.10
C ARG A 193 -3.67 -5.20 29.79
N PRO A 194 -4.38 -5.68 30.83
CA PRO A 194 -4.03 -6.91 31.52
C PRO A 194 -4.31 -8.15 30.64
N ALA A 195 -3.67 -9.28 30.97
CA ALA A 195 -3.76 -10.51 30.18
C ALA A 195 -5.18 -11.10 30.06
N TRP A 196 -6.09 -10.79 30.99
CA TRP A 196 -7.48 -11.27 30.96
C TRP A 196 -8.39 -10.44 30.05
N TRP A 197 -7.95 -9.26 29.61
CA TRP A 197 -8.74 -8.35 28.78
C TRP A 197 -9.06 -9.00 27.43
N ASN A 198 -10.33 -9.03 27.04
CA ASN A 198 -10.83 -9.79 25.90
C ASN A 198 -11.70 -8.94 24.96
N GLU A 199 -12.32 -9.57 23.98
CA GLU A 199 -13.13 -8.91 22.94
C GLU A 199 -14.33 -8.16 23.51
N ALA A 200 -15.00 -8.69 24.54
CA ALA A 200 -16.13 -8.01 25.18
C ALA A 200 -15.67 -6.77 25.93
N ASP A 201 -14.55 -6.85 26.65
CA ASP A 201 -13.94 -5.69 27.33
C ASP A 201 -13.52 -4.61 26.32
N TYR A 202 -12.98 -5.01 25.17
CA TYR A 202 -12.63 -4.11 24.08
C TYR A 202 -13.86 -3.40 23.52
N VAL A 203 -14.93 -4.14 23.19
CA VAL A 203 -16.16 -3.56 22.65
C VAL A 203 -16.80 -2.58 23.63
N GLU A 204 -16.87 -2.93 24.92
CA GLU A 204 -17.40 -2.02 25.94
C GLU A 204 -16.57 -0.73 26.02
N GLU A 205 -15.25 -0.85 26.06
CA GLU A 205 -14.36 0.30 26.13
C GLU A 205 -14.45 1.18 24.87
N TRP A 206 -14.49 0.55 23.69
CA TRP A 206 -14.60 1.22 22.41
C TRP A 206 -15.91 2.01 22.33
N LEU A 207 -17.06 1.37 22.60
CA LEU A 207 -18.37 2.03 22.58
C LEU A 207 -18.46 3.18 23.58
N ASN A 208 -17.94 3.01 24.81
CA ASN A 208 -17.95 4.08 25.80
C ASN A 208 -17.16 5.31 25.33
N LYS A 209 -16.00 5.09 24.72
CA LYS A 209 -15.15 6.17 24.19
C LYS A 209 -15.75 6.79 22.92
N THR A 210 -16.25 6.02 21.96
CA THR A 210 -16.87 6.59 20.74
C THR A 210 -18.14 7.36 21.03
N ARG A 211 -18.96 6.94 22.02
CA ARG A 211 -20.09 7.74 22.52
C ARG A 211 -19.66 9.05 23.17
N THR A 212 -18.53 9.05 23.88
CA THR A 212 -17.94 10.29 24.42
C THR A 212 -17.47 11.21 23.28
N ILE A 213 -16.80 10.67 22.26
CA ILE A 213 -16.40 11.43 21.06
C ILE A 213 -17.64 12.03 20.40
N ARG A 214 -18.72 11.25 20.22
CA ARG A 214 -19.98 11.72 19.62
C ARG A 214 -20.55 12.93 20.35
N GLN A 215 -20.59 12.91 21.68
CA GLN A 215 -21.05 14.04 22.49
C GLN A 215 -20.17 15.28 22.30
N LEU A 216 -18.85 15.11 22.24
CA LEU A 216 -17.92 16.22 22.00
C LEU A 216 -18.05 16.77 20.58
N VAL A 217 -18.28 15.91 19.58
CA VAL A 217 -18.55 16.32 18.19
C VAL A 217 -19.85 17.11 18.10
N GLU A 218 -20.92 16.67 18.77
CA GLU A 218 -22.19 17.41 18.82
C GLU A 218 -22.02 18.83 19.37
N GLN A 219 -21.13 19.01 20.34
CA GLN A 219 -20.86 20.32 20.95
C GLN A 219 -19.95 21.22 20.11
N ASN A 220 -19.00 20.66 19.37
CA ASN A 220 -17.90 21.42 18.74
C ASN A 220 -17.97 21.49 17.21
N CYS A 221 -18.54 20.48 16.55
CA CYS A 221 -18.73 20.42 15.11
C CYS A 221 -20.00 19.61 14.73
N PRO A 222 -21.21 20.04 15.16
CA PRO A 222 -22.46 19.30 14.92
C PRO A 222 -22.76 19.04 13.44
N GLU A 223 -22.19 19.82 12.53
CA GLU A 223 -22.27 19.61 11.09
C GLU A 223 -21.73 18.24 10.65
N VAL A 224 -20.73 17.69 11.35
CA VAL A 224 -20.19 16.34 11.10
C VAL A 224 -21.26 15.26 11.33
N LEU A 225 -22.11 15.44 12.34
CA LEU A 225 -23.23 14.52 12.60
C LEU A 225 -24.32 14.71 11.55
N SER A 226 -24.72 15.95 11.28
CA SER A 226 -25.81 16.24 10.33
C SER A 226 -25.48 15.83 8.88
N SER A 227 -24.20 15.81 8.52
CA SER A 227 -23.70 15.36 7.21
C SER A 227 -23.42 13.86 7.14
N GLY A 228 -23.64 13.12 8.24
CA GLY A 228 -23.39 11.67 8.30
C GLY A 228 -21.91 11.29 8.25
N ARG A 229 -20.99 12.23 8.51
CA ARG A 229 -19.53 12.06 8.45
C ARG A 229 -18.93 11.49 9.75
N PHE A 230 -19.72 11.34 10.80
CA PHE A 230 -19.29 10.66 12.03
C PHE A 230 -19.29 9.14 11.82
N ARG A 231 -18.23 8.67 11.17
CA ARG A 231 -18.04 7.28 10.75
C ARG A 231 -16.63 6.80 11.02
N PHE A 232 -16.46 5.58 11.51
CA PHE A 232 -15.19 5.03 11.95
C PHE A 232 -14.57 4.02 10.98
N TYR A 233 -13.24 4.01 10.95
CA TYR A 233 -12.44 2.84 10.63
C TYR A 233 -12.24 2.06 11.94
N ALA A 234 -12.66 0.81 11.97
CA ALA A 234 -12.56 -0.04 13.15
C ALA A 234 -12.51 -1.54 12.76
N PRO A 235 -11.86 -2.40 13.55
CA PRO A 235 -11.23 -2.10 14.84
C PRO A 235 -9.74 -1.72 14.77
N SER A 236 -9.15 -1.63 13.58
CA SER A 236 -7.70 -1.34 13.39
C SER A 236 -6.83 -2.42 14.05
N PHE A 237 -7.20 -3.70 13.87
CA PHE A 237 -6.44 -4.83 14.41
C PHE A 237 -5.11 -5.03 13.66
N ALA A 238 -4.04 -5.39 14.35
CA ALA A 238 -2.70 -5.63 13.80
C ALA A 238 -2.63 -6.78 12.78
N GLY A 239 -3.62 -7.67 12.79
CA GLY A 239 -3.73 -8.79 11.86
C GLY A 239 -4.80 -9.79 12.26
N THR A 240 -4.84 -10.92 11.56
CA THR A 240 -5.99 -11.87 11.63
C THR A 240 -5.85 -12.97 12.67
N SER A 241 -4.79 -12.94 13.49
CA SER A 241 -4.43 -14.06 14.38
C SER A 241 -3.73 -13.62 15.67
N ASN A 242 -4.05 -12.41 16.13
CA ASN A 242 -3.56 -11.86 17.40
C ASN A 242 -4.48 -12.22 18.57
N SER A 243 -4.34 -11.49 19.67
CA SER A 243 -4.92 -11.89 20.96
C SER A 243 -6.41 -11.55 21.12
N LEU A 244 -6.97 -10.79 20.18
CA LEU A 244 -8.40 -10.60 19.98
C LEU A 244 -8.79 -11.09 18.58
N ASN A 245 -9.95 -11.73 18.47
CA ASN A 245 -10.48 -12.20 17.19
C ASN A 245 -11.53 -11.23 16.62
N LEU A 246 -11.41 -10.88 15.34
CA LEU A 246 -12.30 -9.93 14.67
C LEU A 246 -13.77 -10.42 14.65
N ILE A 247 -14.00 -11.69 14.36
CA ILE A 247 -15.36 -12.26 14.28
C ILE A 247 -16.03 -12.28 15.65
N THR A 248 -15.30 -12.69 16.69
CA THR A 248 -15.76 -12.64 18.09
C THR A 248 -16.07 -11.20 18.51
N THR A 249 -15.17 -10.27 18.19
CA THR A 249 -15.34 -8.84 18.47
C THR A 249 -16.58 -8.27 17.79
N TRP A 250 -16.79 -8.60 16.51
CA TRP A 250 -17.98 -8.19 15.76
C TRP A 250 -19.26 -8.75 16.39
N THR A 251 -19.25 -10.04 16.74
CA THR A 251 -20.39 -10.73 17.39
C THR A 251 -20.70 -10.17 18.78
N ALA A 252 -19.69 -9.67 19.49
CA ALA A 252 -19.87 -9.00 20.78
C ALA A 252 -20.54 -7.62 20.68
N GLY A 253 -20.81 -7.12 19.46
CA GLY A 253 -21.57 -5.89 19.23
C GLY A 253 -20.69 -4.67 18.96
N LEU A 254 -19.53 -4.84 18.32
CA LEU A 254 -18.64 -3.73 17.97
C LEU A 254 -19.38 -2.59 17.22
N ASP A 255 -20.27 -2.94 16.28
CA ASP A 255 -21.04 -1.96 15.49
C ASP A 255 -22.45 -1.68 16.07
N ALA A 256 -22.63 -1.78 17.39
CA ALA A 256 -23.93 -1.58 18.03
C ALA A 256 -24.57 -0.20 17.74
N ASP A 257 -23.74 0.82 17.52
CA ASP A 257 -24.18 2.20 17.25
C ASP A 257 -24.25 2.50 15.72
N ASN A 258 -23.97 1.52 14.85
CA ASN A 258 -23.99 1.62 13.38
C ASN A 258 -23.15 2.78 12.82
N ASP A 259 -22.03 3.11 13.46
CA ASP A 259 -21.14 4.19 13.06
C ASP A 259 -19.81 3.70 12.47
N ILE A 260 -19.62 2.40 12.28
CA ILE A 260 -18.49 1.89 11.49
C ILE A 260 -18.81 2.03 10.00
N ALA A 261 -17.85 2.53 9.23
CA ALA A 261 -17.94 2.59 7.77
C ALA A 261 -17.09 1.52 7.09
N PHE A 262 -16.01 1.08 7.73
CA PHE A 262 -15.07 0.12 7.17
C PHE A 262 -14.60 -0.85 8.25
N ILE A 263 -14.54 -2.13 7.88
CA ILE A 263 -13.82 -3.14 8.66
C ILE A 263 -12.34 -2.95 8.37
N ASP A 264 -11.61 -2.49 9.37
CA ASP A 264 -10.21 -2.09 9.29
C ASP A 264 -9.28 -3.10 9.98
N SER A 265 -8.33 -3.62 9.22
CA SER A 265 -7.29 -4.56 9.67
C SER A 265 -5.93 -4.12 9.12
N HIS A 266 -4.86 -4.59 9.73
CA HIS A 266 -3.50 -4.29 9.31
C HIS A 266 -2.81 -5.54 8.76
N ASN A 267 -1.77 -5.34 7.95
CA ASN A 267 -1.01 -6.45 7.40
C ASN A 267 0.47 -6.12 7.23
N TYR A 268 1.34 -7.06 7.60
CA TYR A 268 2.74 -7.06 7.21
C TYR A 268 3.13 -8.47 6.77
N ILE A 269 3.89 -8.61 5.68
CA ILE A 269 4.22 -9.92 5.10
C ILE A 269 5.09 -10.76 6.06
N GLY A 270 5.90 -10.09 6.88
CA GLY A 270 6.74 -10.71 7.89
C GLY A 270 7.40 -9.68 8.79
N GLY A 271 8.33 -10.12 9.64
CA GLY A 271 9.08 -9.24 10.54
C GLY A 271 10.43 -8.82 10.01
N ALA A 272 10.85 -7.57 10.27
CA ALA A 272 12.14 -7.05 9.84
C ALA A 272 13.35 -7.86 10.35
N THR A 273 13.21 -8.52 11.51
CA THR A 273 14.26 -9.35 12.14
C THR A 273 13.88 -10.83 12.21
N GLN A 274 12.80 -11.25 11.54
CA GLN A 274 12.34 -12.62 11.59
C GLN A 274 13.30 -13.53 10.80
N PRO A 275 13.81 -14.64 11.37
CA PRO A 275 14.70 -15.56 10.66
C PRO A 275 14.09 -16.09 9.37
N GLY A 276 14.89 -16.12 8.30
CA GLY A 276 14.49 -16.63 6.99
C GLY A 276 13.78 -15.61 6.09
N VAL A 277 13.48 -14.41 6.57
CA VAL A 277 12.97 -13.33 5.72
C VAL A 277 14.05 -12.87 4.74
N THR A 278 13.73 -12.91 3.44
CA THR A 278 14.64 -12.50 2.37
C THR A 278 13.88 -11.78 1.26
N LEU A 279 14.58 -11.03 0.42
CA LEU A 279 13.95 -10.31 -0.68
C LEU A 279 13.25 -11.27 -1.65
N GLN A 280 13.94 -12.31 -2.12
CA GLN A 280 13.37 -13.30 -3.05
C GLN A 280 12.35 -14.23 -2.38
N GLY A 281 12.65 -14.74 -1.18
CA GLY A 281 11.83 -15.75 -0.53
C GLY A 281 10.53 -15.21 0.06
N THR A 282 10.50 -13.92 0.42
CA THR A 282 9.39 -13.33 1.19
C THR A 282 8.64 -12.23 0.46
N LEU A 283 9.34 -11.20 -0.05
CA LEU A 283 8.69 -10.04 -0.66
C LEU A 283 8.46 -10.24 -2.16
N MET A 284 9.50 -10.60 -2.90
CA MET A 284 9.43 -10.90 -4.34
C MET A 284 8.91 -12.31 -4.60
N ASN A 285 7.79 -12.66 -3.97
CA ASN A 285 7.18 -13.98 -3.99
C ASN A 285 5.66 -13.86 -4.03
N HIS A 286 5.05 -14.11 -5.19
CA HIS A 286 3.61 -13.97 -5.38
C HIS A 286 2.79 -14.88 -4.45
N THR A 287 3.24 -16.12 -4.20
CA THR A 287 2.57 -17.03 -3.25
C THR A 287 2.52 -16.44 -1.84
N SER A 288 3.56 -15.71 -1.43
CA SER A 288 3.58 -15.00 -0.14
C SER A 288 2.47 -13.95 -0.05
N THR A 289 2.30 -13.14 -1.10
CA THR A 289 1.19 -12.17 -1.24
C THR A 289 -0.16 -12.87 -1.17
N VAL A 290 -0.37 -13.90 -1.98
CA VAL A 290 -1.63 -14.67 -2.04
C VAL A 290 -2.01 -15.21 -0.66
N LEU A 291 -1.07 -15.86 0.04
CA LEU A 291 -1.30 -16.44 1.36
C LEU A 291 -1.52 -15.38 2.45
N SER A 292 -0.87 -14.22 2.35
CA SER A 292 -1.08 -13.10 3.27
C SER A 292 -2.49 -12.53 3.12
N VAL A 293 -2.90 -12.19 1.90
CA VAL A 293 -4.22 -11.59 1.64
C VAL A 293 -5.36 -12.59 1.86
N ALA A 294 -5.17 -13.88 1.59
CA ALA A 294 -6.18 -14.91 1.82
C ALA A 294 -6.71 -14.96 3.27
N LYS A 295 -5.88 -14.62 4.26
CA LYS A 295 -6.31 -14.56 5.67
C LYS A 295 -7.36 -13.46 5.90
N HIS A 296 -7.16 -12.29 5.30
CA HIS A 296 -8.11 -11.18 5.36
C HIS A 296 -9.39 -11.47 4.58
N LEU A 297 -9.27 -12.11 3.41
CA LEU A 297 -10.44 -12.52 2.62
C LEU A 297 -11.30 -13.53 3.40
N ASN A 298 -10.69 -14.43 4.16
CA ASN A 298 -11.42 -15.36 5.01
C ASN A 298 -12.25 -14.61 6.08
N GLU A 299 -11.66 -13.62 6.78
CA GLU A 299 -12.42 -12.80 7.73
C GLU A 299 -13.54 -12.01 7.05
N SER A 300 -13.26 -11.36 5.92
CA SER A 300 -14.24 -10.62 5.12
C SER A 300 -15.42 -11.51 4.69
N ASN A 301 -15.15 -12.73 4.25
CA ASN A 301 -16.18 -13.68 3.83
C ASN A 301 -17.04 -14.14 5.01
N ILE A 302 -16.44 -14.41 6.18
CA ILE A 302 -17.19 -14.79 7.38
C ILE A 302 -18.09 -13.65 7.85
N LEU A 303 -17.60 -12.40 7.86
CA LEU A 303 -18.39 -11.22 8.22
C LEU A 303 -19.53 -10.97 7.24
N ARG A 304 -19.30 -11.18 5.94
CA ARG A 304 -20.34 -11.07 4.92
C ARG A 304 -21.41 -12.15 5.09
N ALA A 305 -20.99 -13.38 5.37
CA ALA A 305 -21.90 -14.49 5.63
C ALA A 305 -22.73 -14.30 6.93
N SER A 306 -22.23 -13.51 7.89
CA SER A 306 -22.98 -13.11 9.09
C SER A 306 -23.88 -11.87 8.87
N GLY A 307 -23.92 -11.32 7.65
CA GLY A 307 -24.82 -10.24 7.25
C GLY A 307 -24.17 -8.85 7.20
N SER A 308 -22.88 -8.70 7.50
CA SER A 308 -22.18 -7.43 7.32
C SER A 308 -22.05 -7.07 5.84
N GLN A 309 -22.33 -5.82 5.51
CA GLN A 309 -22.14 -5.26 4.15
C GLN A 309 -21.00 -4.25 4.11
N LEU A 310 -20.25 -4.11 5.21
CA LEU A 310 -19.20 -3.11 5.29
C LEU A 310 -17.98 -3.51 4.43
N PRO A 311 -17.38 -2.56 3.70
CA PRO A 311 -16.15 -2.81 2.97
C PRO A 311 -15.00 -3.18 3.93
N TYR A 312 -14.18 -4.16 3.53
CA TYR A 312 -12.96 -4.55 4.23
C TYR A 312 -11.75 -3.83 3.60
N ILE A 313 -10.91 -3.21 4.42
CA ILE A 313 -9.74 -2.45 3.99
C ILE A 313 -8.51 -2.82 4.80
N LEU A 314 -7.34 -2.39 4.32
CA LEU A 314 -6.11 -2.41 5.09
C LEU A 314 -5.73 -0.97 5.49
N GLY A 315 -6.08 -0.53 6.70
CA GLY A 315 -5.84 0.84 7.21
C GLY A 315 -4.39 1.09 7.65
N GLU A 316 -3.59 0.04 7.76
CA GLU A 316 -2.14 0.11 7.90
C GLU A 316 -1.49 -1.16 7.32
N THR A 317 -0.57 -1.02 6.38
CA THR A 317 0.20 -2.16 5.88
C THR A 317 1.53 -1.74 5.29
N ASN A 318 2.53 -2.61 5.36
CA ASN A 318 3.73 -2.49 4.54
C ASN A 318 4.49 -3.83 4.44
N SER A 319 5.69 -3.82 3.88
CA SER A 319 6.50 -5.02 3.62
C SER A 319 6.78 -5.82 4.90
N LEU A 320 7.50 -5.25 5.85
CA LEU A 320 7.93 -5.94 7.08
C LEU A 320 7.64 -5.07 8.32
N TYR A 321 7.01 -5.63 9.35
CA TYR A 321 6.78 -4.93 10.62
C TYR A 321 8.11 -4.64 11.35
N ASN A 322 8.08 -3.81 12.39
CA ASN A 322 9.25 -3.16 12.99
C ASN A 322 10.00 -2.27 11.98
N GLU A 323 9.24 -1.34 11.38
CA GLU A 323 9.73 -0.23 10.54
C GLU A 323 10.49 -0.65 9.27
N GLY A 324 10.43 -1.94 8.92
CA GLY A 324 11.09 -2.52 7.76
C GLY A 324 12.58 -2.78 7.95
N ALA A 325 13.12 -3.62 7.06
CA ALA A 325 14.54 -4.02 7.07
C ALA A 325 15.33 -3.31 5.96
N PRO A 326 16.51 -2.74 6.23
CA PRO A 326 17.40 -2.18 5.20
C PRO A 326 17.80 -3.23 4.17
N GLY A 327 17.87 -2.86 2.89
CA GLY A 327 18.17 -3.75 1.77
C GLY A 327 17.01 -4.67 1.38
N LEU A 328 15.95 -4.74 2.19
CA LEU A 328 14.72 -5.46 1.87
C LEU A 328 13.61 -4.45 1.60
N SER A 329 13.13 -3.78 2.64
CA SER A 329 11.95 -2.90 2.61
C SER A 329 12.15 -1.59 1.84
N ASN A 330 13.38 -1.09 1.74
CA ASN A 330 13.70 0.14 0.99
C ASN A 330 14.18 -0.15 -0.45
N SER A 331 14.17 -1.41 -0.89
CA SER A 331 14.69 -1.85 -2.18
C SER A 331 13.64 -1.77 -3.30
N PHE A 332 14.10 -1.83 -4.54
CA PHE A 332 13.24 -1.94 -5.71
C PHE A 332 12.43 -3.23 -5.75
N GLY A 333 12.97 -4.32 -5.21
CA GLY A 333 12.23 -5.57 -5.04
C GLY A 333 11.02 -5.41 -4.11
N ALA A 334 11.12 -4.58 -3.06
CA ALA A 334 9.96 -4.21 -2.25
C ALA A 334 8.98 -3.30 -3.01
N ALA A 335 9.44 -2.48 -3.96
CA ALA A 335 8.53 -1.74 -4.83
C ALA A 335 7.71 -2.67 -5.74
N LEU A 336 8.34 -3.72 -6.31
CA LEU A 336 7.65 -4.74 -7.11
C LEU A 336 6.67 -5.57 -6.28
N TRP A 337 7.07 -5.97 -5.07
CA TRP A 337 6.16 -6.56 -4.10
C TRP A 337 4.97 -5.64 -3.82
N GLY A 338 5.21 -4.34 -3.63
CA GLY A 338 4.14 -3.36 -3.39
C GLY A 338 3.14 -3.29 -4.55
N VAL A 339 3.60 -3.43 -5.79
CA VAL A 339 2.72 -3.53 -6.97
C VAL A 339 1.88 -4.81 -6.89
N ASP A 340 2.51 -5.96 -6.75
CA ASP A 340 1.85 -7.27 -6.65
C ASP A 340 0.81 -7.30 -5.53
N PHE A 341 1.21 -6.88 -4.33
CA PHE A 341 0.35 -6.85 -3.15
C PHE A 341 -0.89 -5.98 -3.33
N ASN A 342 -0.72 -4.75 -3.81
CA ASN A 342 -1.84 -3.83 -4.00
C ASN A 342 -2.79 -4.29 -5.11
N LEU A 343 -2.25 -4.79 -6.22
CA LEU A 343 -3.09 -5.28 -7.33
C LEU A 343 -3.81 -6.58 -6.98
N TYR A 344 -3.18 -7.48 -6.22
CA TYR A 344 -3.86 -8.66 -5.69
C TYR A 344 -4.95 -8.30 -4.69
N CYS A 345 -4.71 -7.33 -3.80
CA CYS A 345 -5.74 -6.78 -2.91
C CYS A 345 -6.93 -6.24 -3.71
N ALA A 346 -6.66 -5.44 -4.76
CA ALA A 346 -7.69 -4.87 -5.62
C ALA A 346 -8.49 -5.93 -6.39
N ALA A 347 -7.81 -6.97 -6.89
CA ALA A 347 -8.43 -8.07 -7.65
C ALA A 347 -9.30 -8.98 -6.76
N THR A 348 -8.97 -9.11 -5.48
CA THR A 348 -9.61 -10.08 -4.57
C THR A 348 -10.60 -9.48 -3.59
N GLY A 349 -10.82 -8.17 -3.63
CA GLY A 349 -11.93 -7.52 -2.93
C GLY A 349 -11.58 -6.78 -1.64
N ILE A 350 -10.29 -6.57 -1.36
CA ILE A 350 -9.87 -5.52 -0.42
C ILE A 350 -10.15 -4.18 -1.08
N LYS A 351 -10.78 -3.24 -0.35
CA LYS A 351 -11.37 -2.04 -0.98
C LYS A 351 -10.49 -0.79 -0.96
N ARG A 352 -9.45 -0.78 -0.12
CA ARG A 352 -8.44 0.30 -0.02
C ARG A 352 -7.24 -0.22 0.75
N VAL A 353 -6.06 0.29 0.41
CA VAL A 353 -4.80 -0.03 1.08
C VAL A 353 -4.12 1.27 1.54
N HIS A 354 -3.72 1.31 2.81
CA HIS A 354 -2.98 2.40 3.43
C HIS A 354 -1.54 1.99 3.72
N MET A 355 -0.62 2.33 2.81
CA MET A 355 0.80 2.00 2.97
C MET A 355 1.41 2.82 4.12
N HIS A 356 1.87 2.15 5.18
CA HIS A 356 2.34 2.83 6.40
C HIS A 356 3.67 3.56 6.21
N GLN A 357 3.80 4.72 6.84
CA GLN A 357 4.90 5.66 6.73
C GLN A 357 5.32 6.13 8.12
N GLY A 358 6.60 6.42 8.29
CA GLY A 358 7.15 7.06 9.48
C GLY A 358 8.52 7.63 9.18
N THR A 359 8.93 8.65 9.93
CA THR A 359 10.23 9.28 9.77
C THR A 359 11.31 8.24 10.07
N ASN A 360 12.27 8.05 9.16
CA ASN A 360 13.34 7.04 9.21
C ASN A 360 12.90 5.58 8.99
N TYR A 361 11.63 5.31 8.67
CA TYR A 361 11.18 3.95 8.41
C TYR A 361 11.74 3.47 7.06
N ARG A 362 12.18 2.21 7.02
CA ARG A 362 12.84 1.62 5.85
C ARG A 362 11.83 1.36 4.74
N TYR A 363 10.62 0.96 5.10
CA TYR A 363 9.55 0.71 4.13
C TYR A 363 8.84 1.98 3.63
N ALA A 364 9.19 3.16 4.17
CA ALA A 364 8.53 4.39 3.78
C ALA A 364 8.73 4.66 2.29
N SER A 365 7.72 5.22 1.65
CA SER A 365 7.76 5.63 0.24
C SER A 365 8.61 6.88 0.04
N TRP A 366 8.74 7.73 1.06
CA TRP A 366 9.70 8.83 1.06
C TRP A 366 10.12 9.17 2.49
N GLN A 367 11.30 9.77 2.61
CA GLN A 367 11.75 10.42 3.83
C GLN A 367 11.39 11.91 3.73
N PRO A 368 10.53 12.46 4.59
CA PRO A 368 9.99 13.82 4.41
C PRO A 368 10.96 14.94 4.84
N VAL A 369 11.94 14.63 5.69
CA VAL A 369 12.93 15.58 6.24
C VAL A 369 14.29 14.91 6.37
N GLN A 370 15.37 15.69 6.31
CA GLN A 370 16.71 15.16 6.57
C GLN A 370 16.85 14.86 8.07
N THR A 371 17.38 13.69 8.41
CA THR A 371 17.76 13.35 9.80
C THR A 371 19.21 12.86 9.85
N VAL A 372 19.68 12.53 11.06
CA VAL A 372 20.98 11.86 11.24
C VAL A 372 20.96 10.40 10.78
N ASN A 373 19.77 9.80 10.65
CA ASN A 373 19.60 8.37 10.35
C ASN A 373 19.22 8.13 8.88
N GLU A 374 18.62 9.11 8.21
CA GLU A 374 18.09 8.95 6.86
C GLU A 374 18.13 10.26 6.07
N SER A 375 18.35 10.14 4.76
CA SER A 375 18.38 11.28 3.84
C SER A 375 16.99 11.64 3.33
N LEU A 376 16.71 12.94 3.26
CA LEU A 376 15.52 13.48 2.61
C LEU A 376 15.46 12.99 1.16
N GLY A 377 14.36 12.36 0.76
CA GLY A 377 14.22 11.87 -0.61
C GLY A 377 13.12 10.85 -0.83
N THR A 378 12.83 10.61 -2.10
CA THR A 378 11.89 9.58 -2.56
C THR A 378 12.56 8.22 -2.49
N LYS A 379 11.86 7.21 -1.96
CA LYS A 379 12.36 5.84 -1.81
C LYS A 379 11.73 4.93 -2.85
N ALA A 380 12.36 3.78 -3.10
CA ALA A 380 11.91 2.82 -4.10
C ALA A 380 10.41 2.45 -4.00
N PRO A 381 9.81 2.23 -2.81
CA PRO A 381 8.39 1.88 -2.70
C PRO A 381 7.42 2.89 -3.34
N TYR A 382 7.77 4.19 -3.38
CA TYR A 382 6.90 5.20 -4.03
C TYR A 382 6.66 4.92 -5.51
N TYR A 383 7.66 4.40 -6.21
CA TYR A 383 7.54 4.08 -7.63
C TYR A 383 6.59 2.89 -7.88
N GLY A 384 6.49 1.96 -6.92
CA GLY A 384 5.46 0.92 -6.93
C GLY A 384 4.05 1.53 -6.81
N ASN A 385 3.86 2.48 -5.88
CA ASN A 385 2.58 3.19 -5.72
C ASN A 385 2.18 3.94 -7.00
N VAL A 386 3.13 4.57 -7.70
CA VAL A 386 2.90 5.25 -8.99
C VAL A 386 2.41 4.26 -10.05
N MET A 387 3.03 3.08 -10.16
CA MET A 387 2.61 2.06 -11.11
C MET A 387 1.19 1.55 -10.79
N VAL A 388 0.89 1.28 -9.51
CA VAL A 388 -0.45 0.86 -9.08
C VAL A 388 -1.48 1.93 -9.43
N ALA A 389 -1.25 3.19 -9.05
CA ALA A 389 -2.18 4.28 -9.36
C ALA A 389 -2.38 4.46 -10.88
N THR A 390 -1.32 4.29 -11.69
CA THR A 390 -1.41 4.33 -13.16
C THR A 390 -2.21 3.15 -13.72
N PHE A 391 -2.05 1.95 -13.15
CA PHE A 391 -2.78 0.75 -13.58
C PHE A 391 -4.25 0.76 -13.19
N LEU A 392 -4.59 1.34 -12.03
CA LEU A 392 -5.98 1.52 -11.61
C LEU A 392 -6.64 2.66 -12.38
N GLY A 393 -5.93 3.76 -12.62
CA GLY A 393 -6.44 4.93 -13.34
C GLY A 393 -7.53 5.65 -12.57
N ASP A 394 -8.32 6.49 -13.24
CA ASP A 394 -9.37 7.29 -12.59
C ASP A 394 -10.45 6.43 -11.93
N LEU A 395 -10.53 6.53 -10.59
CA LEU A 395 -11.48 5.85 -9.71
C LEU A 395 -12.62 6.77 -9.24
N ASN A 396 -12.76 7.97 -9.80
CA ASN A 396 -13.82 8.90 -9.40
C ASN A 396 -15.23 8.32 -9.63
N ALA A 397 -16.19 8.85 -8.88
CA ALA A 397 -17.60 8.47 -8.98
C ALA A 397 -18.10 8.55 -10.44
N GLY A 398 -18.66 7.44 -10.92
CA GLY A 398 -19.13 7.30 -12.31
C GLY A 398 -18.18 6.51 -13.22
N LYS A 399 -17.01 6.09 -12.72
CA LYS A 399 -16.14 5.11 -13.38
C LYS A 399 -16.21 3.76 -12.68
N ASN A 400 -16.55 2.72 -13.44
CA ASN A 400 -16.57 1.36 -12.93
C ASN A 400 -15.25 0.68 -13.29
N VAL A 401 -14.27 0.80 -12.38
CA VAL A 401 -12.99 0.11 -12.50
C VAL A 401 -13.02 -1.19 -11.70
N THR A 402 -12.83 -2.31 -12.40
CA THR A 402 -12.71 -3.65 -11.81
C THR A 402 -11.40 -4.30 -12.23
N ILE A 403 -10.86 -5.14 -11.35
CA ILE A 403 -9.56 -5.78 -11.55
C ILE A 403 -9.75 -7.30 -11.57
N GLY A 404 -9.22 -7.95 -12.60
CA GLY A 404 -9.14 -9.41 -12.68
C GLY A 404 -7.71 -9.88 -12.45
N ASP A 405 -7.54 -10.95 -11.70
CA ASP A 405 -6.31 -11.72 -11.64
C ASP A 405 -6.18 -12.58 -12.92
N ILE A 406 -5.01 -12.56 -13.56
CA ILE A 406 -4.75 -13.33 -14.77
C ILE A 406 -3.87 -14.51 -14.41
N GLU A 407 -4.42 -15.72 -14.51
CA GLU A 407 -3.64 -16.94 -14.42
C GLU A 407 -2.70 -17.06 -15.63
N LEU A 408 -1.44 -16.72 -15.40
CA LEU A 408 -0.37 -16.96 -16.35
C LEU A 408 -0.17 -18.48 -16.45
N GLY A 409 -0.63 -19.08 -17.55
CA GLY A 409 -0.62 -20.53 -17.73
C GLY A 409 0.76 -21.18 -17.50
N GLY A 410 0.77 -22.50 -17.33
CA GLY A 410 1.99 -23.26 -16.98
C GLY A 410 1.98 -23.72 -15.54
N GLU A 411 3.17 -24.09 -15.03
CA GLU A 411 3.31 -24.44 -13.61
C GLU A 411 3.19 -23.18 -12.75
N PRO A 412 2.46 -23.24 -11.60
CA PRO A 412 2.36 -22.12 -10.68
C PRO A 412 3.75 -21.58 -10.30
N SER A 413 3.92 -20.27 -10.46
CA SER A 413 5.20 -19.60 -10.25
C SER A 413 5.09 -18.57 -9.15
N ILE A 414 6.11 -18.53 -8.30
CA ILE A 414 6.25 -17.47 -7.29
C ILE A 414 6.77 -16.16 -7.88
N TYR A 415 7.30 -16.20 -9.12
CA TYR A 415 8.09 -15.11 -9.68
C TYR A 415 7.30 -14.15 -10.54
N HIS A 416 6.06 -14.44 -10.90
CA HIS A 416 5.30 -13.55 -11.77
C HIS A 416 3.81 -13.56 -11.46
N SER A 417 3.21 -12.40 -11.67
CA SER A 417 1.77 -12.16 -11.57
C SER A 417 1.31 -11.23 -12.70
N ALA A 418 0.05 -11.34 -13.08
CA ALA A 418 -0.55 -10.47 -14.08
C ALA A 418 -1.99 -10.11 -13.72
N TYR A 419 -2.40 -8.91 -14.11
CA TYR A 419 -3.71 -8.36 -13.77
C TYR A 419 -4.33 -7.65 -14.97
N ALA A 420 -5.65 -7.73 -15.10
CA ALA A 420 -6.43 -6.98 -16.08
C ALA A 420 -7.24 -5.89 -15.39
N ALA A 421 -7.17 -4.65 -15.87
CA ALA A 421 -8.05 -3.58 -15.46
C ALA A 421 -9.12 -3.33 -16.52
N TYR A 422 -10.37 -3.40 -16.10
CA TYR A 422 -11.54 -3.11 -16.91
C TYR A 422 -12.11 -1.77 -16.48
N VAL A 423 -12.41 -0.90 -17.44
CA VAL A 423 -13.04 0.41 -17.20
C VAL A 423 -14.37 0.43 -17.93
N ASP A 424 -15.44 0.67 -17.19
CA ASP A 424 -16.81 0.70 -17.70
C ASP A 424 -17.15 -0.60 -18.46
N GLY A 425 -16.73 -1.74 -17.89
CA GLY A 425 -17.00 -3.08 -18.43
C GLY A 425 -16.12 -3.52 -19.60
N ARG A 426 -15.06 -2.77 -19.95
CA ARG A 426 -14.16 -3.10 -21.07
C ARG A 426 -12.70 -3.15 -20.63
N LEU A 427 -11.95 -4.17 -21.08
CA LEU A 427 -10.52 -4.31 -20.85
C LEU A 427 -9.78 -3.07 -21.34
N LYS A 428 -8.98 -2.43 -20.48
CA LYS A 428 -8.18 -1.25 -20.85
C LYS A 428 -6.70 -1.43 -20.63
N ARG A 429 -6.31 -2.20 -19.62
CA ARG A 429 -4.90 -2.38 -19.27
C ARG A 429 -4.62 -3.80 -18.82
N ILE A 430 -3.42 -4.27 -19.10
CA ILE A 430 -2.82 -5.48 -18.54
C ILE A 430 -1.54 -5.08 -17.80
N ALA A 431 -1.34 -5.54 -16.58
CA ALA A 431 -0.08 -5.42 -15.86
C ALA A 431 0.60 -6.78 -15.78
N VAL A 432 1.92 -6.80 -15.90
CA VAL A 432 2.76 -7.97 -15.66
C VAL A 432 3.89 -7.57 -14.72
N ILE A 433 4.06 -8.32 -13.63
CA ILE A 433 5.10 -8.10 -12.64
C ILE A 433 6.04 -9.31 -12.67
N GLN A 434 7.34 -9.06 -12.87
CA GLN A 434 8.38 -10.06 -12.87
C GLN A 434 9.27 -9.88 -11.62
N MET A 435 9.03 -10.73 -10.63
CA MET A 435 9.62 -10.75 -9.30
C MET A 435 10.79 -11.74 -9.14
N ARG A 436 11.34 -12.29 -10.22
CA ARG A 436 12.62 -13.00 -10.11
C ARG A 436 13.75 -12.01 -9.84
N ALA A 437 14.47 -12.21 -8.74
CA ALA A 437 15.52 -11.32 -8.28
C ALA A 437 16.70 -11.29 -9.27
N TYR A 438 17.08 -10.09 -9.66
CA TYR A 438 18.32 -9.79 -10.36
C TYR A 438 19.07 -8.78 -9.50
N ASN A 439 20.09 -9.24 -8.78
CA ASN A 439 20.91 -8.39 -7.94
C ASN A 439 22.02 -7.75 -8.79
N TYR A 440 22.01 -6.42 -8.89
CA TYR A 440 22.98 -5.70 -9.72
C TYR A 440 24.31 -5.44 -9.00
N THR A 441 24.34 -5.49 -7.66
CA THR A 441 25.55 -5.25 -6.87
C THR A 441 26.46 -6.48 -6.76
N THR A 442 25.95 -7.68 -7.04
CA THR A 442 26.70 -8.94 -6.99
C THR A 442 26.91 -9.61 -8.34
N THR A 443 26.37 -9.05 -9.42
CA THR A 443 26.59 -9.57 -10.77
C THR A 443 27.90 -9.02 -11.32
N ASP A 444 28.85 -9.90 -11.68
CA ASP A 444 30.08 -9.50 -12.36
C ASP A 444 29.70 -8.70 -13.61
N THR A 445 30.04 -7.40 -13.57
CA THR A 445 29.61 -6.38 -14.55
C THR A 445 30.12 -6.63 -15.97
N GLU A 446 30.89 -7.69 -16.19
CA GLU A 446 31.47 -8.03 -17.49
C GLU A 446 30.74 -9.14 -18.28
N GLN A 447 29.80 -9.93 -17.72
CA GLN A 447 29.40 -11.17 -18.41
C GLN A 447 27.94 -11.68 -18.42
N SER A 448 26.92 -11.00 -17.87
CA SER A 448 25.54 -11.41 -18.21
C SER A 448 24.56 -10.26 -18.36
N ALA A 449 23.99 -10.14 -19.57
CA ALA A 449 22.81 -9.33 -19.80
C ALA A 449 21.70 -9.82 -18.86
N ARG A 450 21.00 -8.87 -18.24
CA ARG A 450 19.83 -9.16 -17.40
C ARG A 450 18.84 -10.05 -18.17
N PRO A 451 18.50 -11.25 -17.66
CA PRO A 451 17.55 -12.12 -18.34
C PRO A 451 16.17 -11.47 -18.49
N ASN A 452 15.48 -11.81 -19.58
CA ASN A 452 14.11 -11.41 -19.86
C ASN A 452 13.21 -12.64 -19.95
N GLU A 453 11.94 -12.45 -19.66
CA GLU A 453 10.89 -13.45 -19.85
C GLU A 453 9.76 -12.85 -20.70
N SER A 454 9.26 -13.61 -21.66
CA SER A 454 8.24 -13.17 -22.61
C SER A 454 6.86 -13.60 -22.12
N PHE A 455 5.92 -12.68 -22.05
CA PHE A 455 4.53 -12.93 -21.69
C PHE A 455 3.63 -12.62 -22.89
N SER A 456 2.80 -13.59 -23.28
CA SER A 456 1.94 -13.46 -24.47
C SER A 456 0.48 -13.55 -24.07
N PHE A 457 -0.35 -12.65 -24.61
CA PHE A 457 -1.78 -12.55 -24.31
C PHE A 457 -2.57 -12.58 -25.60
N HIS A 458 -3.56 -13.48 -25.70
CA HIS A 458 -4.57 -13.41 -26.76
C HIS A 458 -5.58 -12.32 -26.37
N LEU A 459 -5.59 -11.24 -27.15
CA LEU A 459 -6.54 -10.16 -26.98
C LEU A 459 -7.86 -10.52 -27.67
N PRO A 460 -9.00 -10.08 -27.12
CA PRO A 460 -10.29 -10.43 -27.69
C PRO A 460 -10.49 -9.73 -29.04
N SER A 461 -10.84 -10.50 -30.07
CA SER A 461 -11.21 -9.99 -31.39
C SER A 461 -12.70 -9.63 -31.43
N SER A 462 -13.04 -8.65 -32.27
CA SER A 462 -14.39 -8.05 -32.36
C SER A 462 -15.48 -8.95 -32.97
N THR A 463 -15.25 -10.25 -33.14
CA THR A 463 -16.12 -11.15 -33.94
C THR A 463 -17.07 -12.02 -33.10
N GLY A 464 -17.28 -11.72 -31.82
CA GLY A 464 -18.03 -12.59 -30.89
C GLY A 464 -19.42 -12.08 -30.44
N GLY A 465 -19.98 -11.04 -31.05
CA GLY A 465 -21.32 -10.53 -30.70
C GLY A 465 -22.42 -11.25 -31.47
N GLY A 466 -23.36 -11.88 -30.76
CA GLY A 466 -24.58 -12.43 -31.36
C GLY A 466 -25.39 -11.34 -32.07
N GLU A 467 -26.18 -11.74 -33.07
CA GLU A 467 -27.04 -10.86 -33.86
C GLU A 467 -27.88 -9.94 -32.95
N GLY A 468 -27.57 -8.62 -32.93
CA GLY A 468 -28.46 -7.62 -32.35
C GLY A 468 -27.84 -6.48 -31.53
N GLU A 469 -26.54 -6.48 -31.22
CA GLU A 469 -25.91 -5.36 -30.51
C GLU A 469 -25.21 -4.40 -31.47
N GLU A 470 -25.60 -3.13 -31.44
CA GLU A 470 -25.12 -2.05 -32.31
C GLU A 470 -23.58 -1.95 -32.33
N GLU A 471 -23.06 -1.74 -33.54
CA GLU A 471 -21.67 -1.50 -33.89
C GLU A 471 -20.99 -0.43 -33.01
N SER A 472 -20.27 -0.84 -31.96
CA SER A 472 -19.25 -0.02 -31.32
C SER A 472 -18.18 -0.86 -30.63
N SER A 473 -17.44 -1.68 -31.38
CA SER A 473 -16.37 -2.53 -30.82
C SER A 473 -15.22 -2.68 -31.82
N SER A 474 -14.43 -1.63 -31.95
CA SER A 474 -13.19 -1.59 -32.75
C SER A 474 -12.13 -2.56 -32.20
N ALA A 475 -11.28 -3.11 -33.08
CA ALA A 475 -10.08 -3.87 -32.71
C ALA A 475 -9.04 -2.96 -32.04
N VAL A 476 -8.15 -3.54 -31.22
CA VAL A 476 -7.04 -2.80 -30.59
C VAL A 476 -6.14 -2.18 -31.68
N LYS A 477 -5.99 -0.86 -31.66
CA LYS A 477 -5.23 -0.08 -32.65
C LYS A 477 -3.75 0.05 -32.30
N GLY A 478 -3.42 -0.12 -31.02
CA GLY A 478 -2.06 -0.02 -30.53
C GLY A 478 -2.00 -0.27 -29.03
N ILE A 479 -0.81 -0.66 -28.56
CA ILE A 479 -0.57 -0.98 -27.15
C ILE A 479 0.62 -0.18 -26.68
N ARG A 480 0.39 0.79 -25.78
CA ARG A 480 1.48 1.55 -25.16
C ARG A 480 2.01 0.77 -23.97
N VAL A 481 3.34 0.61 -23.88
CA VAL A 481 4.01 -0.05 -22.76
C VAL A 481 4.63 0.99 -21.83
N GLN A 482 4.31 0.90 -20.54
CA GLN A 482 4.89 1.75 -19.50
C GLN A 482 5.59 0.85 -18.47
N ARG A 483 6.87 1.10 -18.19
CA ARG A 483 7.72 0.17 -17.44
C ARG A 483 8.15 0.72 -16.08
N LEU A 484 8.12 -0.13 -15.06
CA LEU A 484 8.76 0.11 -13.77
C LEU A 484 10.13 -0.57 -13.76
N LEU A 485 11.20 0.24 -13.70
CA LEU A 485 12.58 -0.23 -13.89
C LEU A 485 13.55 0.38 -12.88
N ALA A 486 14.57 -0.41 -12.55
CA ALA A 486 15.80 -0.02 -11.87
C ALA A 486 16.93 -0.96 -12.31
N ASN A 487 18.17 -0.74 -11.86
CA ASN A 487 19.31 -1.60 -12.21
C ASN A 487 19.15 -3.05 -11.75
N GLY A 488 18.50 -3.28 -10.62
CA GLY A 488 18.25 -4.61 -10.06
C GLY A 488 17.29 -4.57 -8.86
N SER A 489 16.92 -5.73 -8.33
CA SER A 489 15.99 -5.84 -7.20
C SER A 489 16.49 -5.17 -5.93
N ASP A 490 17.80 -5.14 -5.71
CA ASP A 490 18.44 -4.54 -4.53
C ASP A 490 18.66 -3.02 -4.67
N ALA A 491 18.27 -2.40 -5.79
CA ALA A 491 18.42 -0.97 -6.02
C ALA A 491 17.58 -0.15 -5.04
N ILE A 492 18.20 0.83 -4.38
CA ILE A 492 17.53 1.80 -3.50
C ILE A 492 17.39 3.18 -4.15
N THR A 493 18.04 3.39 -5.31
CA THR A 493 18.01 4.62 -6.12
C THR A 493 17.99 4.26 -7.61
N GLY A 494 17.80 5.27 -8.47
CA GLY A 494 17.77 5.06 -9.93
C GLY A 494 16.51 4.35 -10.44
N ILE A 495 15.46 4.29 -9.62
CA ILE A 495 14.17 3.73 -10.00
C ILE A 495 13.44 4.75 -10.88
N THR A 496 12.78 4.26 -11.93
CA THR A 496 11.93 5.08 -12.80
C THR A 496 10.63 4.34 -13.13
N PHE A 497 9.58 5.12 -13.38
CA PHE A 497 8.35 4.63 -13.99
C PHE A 497 8.13 5.34 -15.32
N ASP A 498 8.16 4.58 -16.42
CA ASP A 498 8.11 5.07 -17.80
C ASP A 498 9.11 6.20 -18.08
N GLY A 499 10.31 6.04 -17.52
CA GLY A 499 11.39 7.01 -17.60
C GLY A 499 11.25 8.26 -16.71
N SER A 500 10.17 8.38 -15.93
CA SER A 500 9.99 9.45 -14.96
C SER A 500 10.62 9.11 -13.62
N SER A 501 11.36 10.06 -13.05
CA SER A 501 11.84 10.05 -11.67
C SER A 501 11.06 11.05 -10.83
N TYR A 502 10.86 10.72 -9.56
CA TYR A 502 10.18 11.56 -8.57
C TYR A 502 11.12 11.96 -7.45
N ASN A 503 12.43 11.88 -7.69
CA ASN A 503 13.43 12.17 -6.68
C ASN A 503 13.36 13.63 -6.20
N TYR A 504 13.70 13.84 -4.93
CA TYR A 504 13.62 15.16 -4.30
C TYR A 504 14.59 16.15 -4.94
N GLU A 505 15.81 15.70 -5.24
CA GLU A 505 16.88 16.53 -5.81
C GLU A 505 16.63 16.98 -7.26
N LEU A 506 15.67 16.36 -7.95
CA LEU A 506 15.35 16.72 -9.34
C LEU A 506 14.31 17.86 -9.41
N ASP A 507 13.16 17.69 -8.75
CA ASP A 507 12.12 18.74 -8.64
C ASP A 507 11.19 18.48 -7.44
N ALA A 508 11.76 18.23 -6.26
CA ALA A 508 11.04 18.11 -4.99
C ALA A 508 9.78 17.21 -5.09
N GLY A 509 9.92 16.02 -5.68
CA GLY A 509 8.84 15.05 -5.80
C GLY A 509 7.93 15.21 -7.02
N ARG A 510 8.08 16.26 -7.85
CA ARG A 510 7.39 16.34 -9.15
C ARG A 510 8.03 15.38 -10.17
N PRO A 511 7.25 14.87 -11.13
CA PRO A 511 7.77 13.96 -12.16
C PRO A 511 8.77 14.69 -13.06
N VAL A 512 10.01 14.20 -13.09
CA VAL A 512 11.05 14.64 -14.01
C VAL A 512 11.37 13.51 -14.96
N LEU A 513 11.17 13.79 -16.25
CA LEU A 513 11.44 12.84 -17.32
C LEU A 513 12.95 12.79 -17.59
N LEU A 514 13.55 11.61 -17.46
CA LEU A 514 14.99 11.45 -17.68
C LEU A 514 15.29 11.36 -19.20
N ASN A 515 16.48 11.83 -19.59
CA ASN A 515 16.88 11.92 -21.00
C ASN A 515 17.45 10.60 -21.58
N ASN A 516 18.03 9.74 -20.75
CA ASN A 516 18.73 8.51 -21.17
C ASN A 516 18.02 7.24 -20.68
N VAL A 517 16.69 7.17 -20.84
CA VAL A 517 15.87 6.03 -20.42
C VAL A 517 14.95 5.61 -21.57
N THR A 518 14.83 4.30 -21.79
CA THR A 518 13.92 3.74 -22.79
C THR A 518 12.48 4.03 -22.40
N ARG A 519 11.69 4.60 -23.32
CA ARG A 519 10.28 4.97 -23.12
C ARG A 519 9.53 5.04 -24.44
N GLY A 520 8.21 5.17 -24.38
CA GLY A 520 7.36 5.34 -25.57
C GLY A 520 7.29 4.08 -26.43
N GLU A 521 7.51 2.92 -25.80
CA GLU A 521 7.39 1.62 -26.46
C GLU A 521 5.93 1.36 -26.84
N VAL A 522 5.75 0.88 -28.07
CA VAL A 522 4.45 0.49 -28.61
C VAL A 522 4.57 -0.94 -29.14
N LEU A 523 3.64 -1.79 -28.73
CA LEU A 523 3.48 -3.14 -29.26
C LEU A 523 2.34 -3.17 -30.27
N GLN A 524 2.48 -4.05 -31.25
CA GLN A 524 1.44 -4.39 -32.21
C GLN A 524 0.84 -5.75 -31.84
N VAL A 525 -0.44 -5.91 -32.19
CA VAL A 525 -1.10 -7.22 -32.13
C VAL A 525 -0.75 -7.96 -33.41
N ASP A 526 -0.37 -9.24 -33.30
CA ASP A 526 -0.08 -10.06 -34.47
C ASP A 526 -1.37 -10.52 -35.20
N GLU A 527 -1.20 -11.27 -36.29
CA GLU A 527 -2.30 -11.72 -37.14
C GLU A 527 -3.25 -12.69 -36.41
N GLU A 528 -2.75 -13.35 -35.36
CA GLU A 528 -3.48 -14.27 -34.50
C GLU A 528 -4.14 -13.60 -33.28
N GLY A 529 -4.06 -12.27 -33.18
CA GLY A 529 -4.65 -11.51 -32.07
C GLY A 529 -3.82 -11.55 -30.78
N VAL A 530 -2.54 -11.93 -30.86
CA VAL A 530 -1.63 -12.01 -29.71
C VAL A 530 -0.80 -10.75 -29.60
N VAL A 531 -0.59 -10.31 -28.36
CA VAL A 531 0.48 -9.38 -28.00
C VAL A 531 1.49 -10.08 -27.12
N THR A 532 2.78 -9.90 -27.41
CA THR A 532 3.89 -10.40 -26.58
C THR A 532 4.70 -9.24 -26.02
N VAL A 533 4.96 -9.27 -24.71
CA VAL A 533 5.82 -8.31 -24.02
C VAL A 533 7.00 -9.03 -23.35
N ASP A 534 8.21 -8.53 -23.59
CA ASP A 534 9.40 -8.96 -22.86
C ASP A 534 9.53 -8.16 -21.56
N VAL A 535 9.65 -8.86 -20.43
CA VAL A 535 9.79 -8.27 -19.11
C VAL A 535 11.08 -8.77 -18.46
N PRO A 536 12.09 -7.89 -18.26
CA PRO A 536 13.31 -8.24 -17.54
C PRO A 536 13.06 -8.75 -16.12
N TRP A 537 13.89 -9.67 -15.64
CA TRP A 537 13.87 -10.13 -14.24
C TRP A 537 13.91 -8.94 -13.27
N SER A 538 13.07 -8.87 -12.24
CA SER A 538 12.94 -7.71 -11.34
C SER A 538 12.43 -6.45 -12.02
N SER A 539 11.39 -6.54 -12.84
CA SER A 539 10.74 -5.36 -13.44
C SER A 539 9.25 -5.58 -13.61
N ALA A 540 8.53 -4.56 -14.05
CA ALA A 540 7.12 -4.69 -14.36
C ALA A 540 6.71 -3.79 -15.53
N ALA A 541 5.61 -4.14 -16.19
CA ALA A 541 5.08 -3.42 -17.34
C ALA A 541 3.56 -3.27 -17.26
N ILE A 542 3.04 -2.13 -17.72
CA ILE A 542 1.63 -1.91 -18.02
C ILE A 542 1.48 -1.81 -19.53
N LEU A 543 0.59 -2.62 -20.10
CA LEU A 543 0.14 -2.55 -21.47
C LEU A 543 -1.18 -1.80 -21.46
N SER A 544 -1.22 -0.58 -22.02
CA SER A 544 -2.44 0.22 -22.18
C SER A 544 -2.99 0.03 -23.59
N LEU A 545 -4.21 -0.50 -23.67
CA LEU A 545 -4.86 -0.87 -24.93
C LEU A 545 -5.65 0.34 -25.48
N ASP A 546 -5.28 0.78 -26.68
CA ASP A 546 -6.05 1.77 -27.44
C ASP A 546 -7.03 1.05 -28.38
N TRP A 547 -8.32 1.32 -28.23
CA TRP A 547 -9.40 0.63 -28.92
C TRP A 547 -9.92 1.44 -30.11
#